data_AF-A0A1M5S974-F1
#
_entry.id   AF-A0A1M5S974-F1
#
_cell.length_a   1.000
_cell.length_b   1.000
_cell.length_c   1.000
_cell.angle_alpha   90.00
_cell.angle_beta   90.00
_cell.angle_gamma   90.00
#
_symmetry.space_group_name_H-M   'P 1'
#
loop_
_entity.id
_entity.type
_entity.pdbx_description
1 polymer ?
#
loop_
_entity_poly.entity_id
_entity_poly.type
_entity_poly.pdbx_seq_one_letter_code
_entity_poly.pdbx_strand_id
1 'polypeptide(L)' 'MGQKKKIFLAKSICEEAHLFIWDERLNYIDVISRIQIENMILEYSPTMILVEHDRRFIEKVATDIIELSK' A
#
# COMPACT_ATOMS: atom_id res chain seq x y z
N MET A 1 -9.31 -0.33 16.76
CA MET A 1 -9.65 -0.52 15.33
C MET A 1 -8.44 -0.60 14.41
N GLY A 2 -7.35 0.17 14.64
CA GLY A 2 -6.13 0.12 13.81
C GLY A 2 -5.41 -1.24 13.76
N GLN A 3 -5.32 -1.97 14.88
CA GLN A 3 -4.65 -3.30 14.91
C GLN A 3 -5.31 -4.35 13.99
N LYS A 4 -6.64 -4.34 13.88
CA LYS A 4 -7.36 -5.25 12.96
C LYS A 4 -7.02 -4.94 11.50
N LYS A 5 -6.94 -3.66 11.12
CA LYS A 5 -6.56 -3.25 9.76
C LYS A 5 -5.14 -3.71 9.39
N LYS A 6 -4.18 -3.60 10.33
CA LYS A 6 -2.81 -4.09 10.12
C LYS A 6 -2.76 -5.59 9.85
N ILE A 7 -3.53 -6.39 10.60
CA ILE A 7 -3.59 -7.84 10.41
C ILE A 7 -4.14 -8.19 9.02
N PHE A 8 -5.19 -7.50 8.57
CA PHE A 8 -5.72 -7.72 7.22
C PHE A 8 -4.75 -7.32 6.11
N LEU A 9 -3.97 -6.25 6.31
CA LEU A 9 -2.96 -5.84 5.36
C LEU A 9 -1.81 -6.84 5.27
N ALA A 10 -1.26 -7.25 6.43
CA ALA A 10 -0.22 -8.27 6.50
C ALA A 10 -0.71 -9.60 5.89
N LYS A 11 -1.95 -10.01 6.20
CA LYS A 11 -2.56 -11.19 5.60
C LYS A 11 -2.67 -11.06 4.08
N SER A 12 -3.14 -9.91 3.59
CA SER A 12 -3.25 -9.66 2.15
C SER A 12 -1.90 -9.81 1.45
N ILE A 13 -0.80 -9.37 2.06
CA ILE A 13 0.54 -9.46 1.49
C ILE A 13 1.06 -10.91 1.51
N CYS A 14 0.70 -11.69 2.53
CA CYS A 14 1.11 -13.10 2.65
C CYS A 14 0.33 -14.05 1.74
N GLU A 15 -0.77 -13.60 1.15
CA GLU A 15 -1.54 -14.38 0.19
C GLU A 15 -0.96 -14.18 -1.21
N GLU A 16 -0.69 -15.29 -1.91
CA GLU A 16 -0.22 -15.26 -3.29
C GLU A 16 -1.32 -14.69 -4.18
N ALA A 17 -1.05 -13.55 -4.82
CA ALA A 17 -1.98 -12.90 -5.73
C ALA A 17 -1.22 -12.37 -6.95
N HIS A 18 -1.87 -12.45 -8.10
CA HIS A 18 -1.35 -11.88 -9.35
C HIS A 18 -1.52 -10.34 -9.41
N LEU A 19 -2.44 -9.79 -8.62
CA LEU A 19 -2.74 -8.36 -8.56
C LEU A 19 -3.27 -7.98 -7.18
N PHE A 20 -2.66 -6.98 -6.56
CA PHE A 20 -3.16 -6.38 -5.31
C PHE A 20 -3.95 -5.11 -5.59
N ILE A 21 -5.08 -4.92 -4.91
CA ILE A 21 -5.88 -3.70 -4.99
C ILE A 21 -6.07 -3.13 -3.59
N TRP A 22 -5.41 -2.00 -3.30
CA TRP A 22 -5.50 -1.33 -2.01
C TRP A 22 -6.22 0.01 -2.15
N ASP A 23 -7.31 0.15 -1.41
CA ASP A 23 -8.09 1.38 -1.30
C ASP A 23 -7.95 1.95 0.12
N GLU A 24 -7.11 2.98 0.25
CA GLU A 24 -6.81 3.70 1.50
C GLU A 24 -6.46 2.79 2.69
N ARG A 25 -5.79 1.65 2.40
CA ARG A 25 -5.52 0.61 3.39
C ARG A 25 -4.44 1.02 4.40
N LEU A 26 -3.66 2.06 4.11
CA LEU A 26 -2.60 2.56 5.00
C LEU A 26 -3.07 3.60 6.03
N ASN A 27 -4.36 3.97 6.00
CA ASN A 27 -4.94 4.86 6.99
C ASN A 27 -4.85 4.25 8.40
N TYR A 28 -4.43 5.05 9.37
CA TYR A 28 -4.22 4.68 10.78
C TYR A 28 -3.08 3.67 11.05
N ILE A 29 -2.20 3.43 10.08
CA ILE A 29 -0.94 2.72 10.28
C ILE A 29 0.12 3.72 10.77
N ASP A 30 0.90 3.36 11.79
CA ASP A 30 2.00 4.21 12.27
C ASP A 30 3.12 4.32 11.24
N VAL A 31 3.93 5.38 11.41
CA VAL A 31 5.00 5.73 10.48
C VAL A 31 6.02 4.60 10.28
N ILE A 32 6.38 3.87 11.34
CA ILE A 32 7.39 2.80 11.25
C ILE A 32 6.86 1.67 10.36
N SER A 33 5.62 1.26 10.61
CA SER A 33 4.96 0.20 9.82
C SER A 33 4.79 0.62 8.35
N ARG A 34 4.52 1.92 8.07
CA ARG A 34 4.45 2.43 6.69
C ARG A 34 5.79 2.29 5.96
N ILE A 35 6.90 2.67 6.60
CA ILE A 35 8.24 2.54 6.01
C ILE A 35 8.55 1.07 5.67
N GLN A 36 8.14 0.13 6.53
CA GLN A 36 8.33 -1.30 6.25
C GLN A 36 7.54 -1.74 5.02
N ILE A 37 6.29 -1.28 4.88
CA ILE A 37 5.45 -1.57 3.72
C ILE A 37 6.04 -0.95 2.45
N GLU A 38 6.50 0.30 2.51
CA GLU A 38 7.17 0.95 1.38
C GLU A 38 8.38 0.14 0.91
N ASN A 39 9.27 -0.23 1.83
CA ASN A 39 10.47 -1.01 1.50
C ASN A 39 10.12 -2.37 0.91
N MET A 40 9.10 -3.04 1.45
CA MET A 40 8.61 -4.30 0.92
C MET A 40 8.05 -4.16 -0.49
N ILE A 41 7.25 -3.13 -0.76
CA ILE A 41 6.72 -2.88 -2.12
C ILE A 41 7.88 -2.66 -3.11
N LEU A 42 8.89 -1.90 -2.72
CA LEU A 42 10.08 -1.65 -3.54
C LEU A 42 10.92 -2.91 -3.79
N GLU A 43 11.08 -3.76 -2.77
CA GLU A 43 11.88 -4.98 -2.86
C GLU A 43 11.19 -6.07 -3.69
N TYR A 44 9.91 -6.33 -3.42
CA TYR A 44 9.16 -7.40 -4.08
C TYR A 44 8.57 -6.98 -5.43
N SER A 45 8.42 -5.67 -5.67
CA SER A 45 7.83 -5.10 -6.90
C SER A 45 6.54 -5.82 -7.36
N PRO A 46 5.54 -6.03 -6.48
CA PRO A 46 4.34 -6.76 -6.85
C PRO A 46 3.47 -5.95 -7.81
N THR A 47 2.69 -6.63 -8.65
CA THR A 47 1.69 -5.95 -9.49
C THR A 47 0.54 -5.43 -8.61
N MET A 48 0.34 -4.11 -8.59
CA MET A 48 -0.65 -3.49 -7.71
C MET A 48 -1.35 -2.26 -8.30
N ILE A 49 -2.58 -2.05 -7.85
CA ILE A 49 -3.32 -0.78 -7.96
C ILE A 49 -3.49 -0.24 -6.54
N LEU A 50 -3.04 0.98 -6.32
CA LEU A 50 -3.03 1.62 -5.01
C LEU A 50 -3.74 2.98 -5.07
N VAL A 51 -4.69 3.17 -4.15
CA VAL A 51 -5.38 4.44 -3.90
C VAL A 51 -5.00 4.91 -2.52
N GLU A 52 -4.30 6.04 -2.43
CA GLU A 52 -3.89 6.65 -1.17
C GLU A 52 -3.95 8.17 -1.28
N HIS A 53 -4.08 8.85 -0.13
CA HIS A 53 -4.01 10.31 -0.05
C HIS A 53 -2.60 10.84 0.24
N ASP A 54 -1.68 9.97 0.66
CA ASP A 54 -0.31 10.34 0.99
C ASP A 54 0.55 10.41 -0.28
N ARG A 55 0.74 11.62 -0.80
CA ARG A 55 1.53 11.85 -2.02
C ARG A 55 2.96 11.36 -1.91
N ARG A 56 3.59 11.44 -0.73
CA ARG A 56 4.98 11.00 -0.55
C ARG A 56 5.11 9.49 -0.67
N PHE A 57 4.13 8.77 -0.14
CA PHE A 57 4.06 7.32 -0.30
C PHE A 57 3.89 6.96 -1.78
N ILE A 58 2.93 7.59 -2.47
CA ILE A 58 2.65 7.35 -3.89
C ILE A 58 3.89 7.62 -4.74
N GLU A 59 4.50 8.79 -4.60
CA GLU A 59 5.69 9.19 -5.36
C GLU A 59 6.88 8.24 -5.13
N LYS A 60 6.93 7.57 -3.98
CA LYS A 60 8.01 6.65 -3.64
C LYS A 60 7.81 5.25 -4.22
N VAL A 61 6.58 4.73 -4.24
CA VAL A 61 6.31 3.33 -4.62
C VAL A 61 5.66 3.15 -5.98
N ALA A 62 5.00 4.18 -6.53
CA ALA A 62 4.27 4.06 -7.78
C ALA A 62 5.22 4.04 -8.99
N THR A 63 4.94 3.13 -9.93
CA THR A 63 5.58 3.13 -11.26
C THR A 63 4.88 4.09 -12.22
N ASP A 64 3.57 4.23 -12.07
CA ASP A 64 2.71 5.12 -12.85
C ASP A 64 1.65 5.74 -11.93
N ILE A 65 1.30 7.00 -12.18
CA ILE A 65 0.32 7.75 -11.39
C ILE A 65 -0.84 8.14 -12.30
N ILE A 66 -2.06 7.74 -11.91
CA ILE A 66 -3.30 8.14 -12.57
C ILE A 66 -3.95 9.23 -11.73
N GLU A 67 -4.08 10.43 -12.28
CA GLU A 67 -4.84 11.51 -11.66
C GLU A 67 -6.27 11.48 -12.18
N LEU A 68 -7.24 11.27 -11.29
CA LEU A 68 -8.66 11.34 -11.61
C LEU A 68 -9.08 12.82 -11.59
N SER A 69 -9.05 13.47 -12.74
CA SER A 69 -9.70 14.77 -12.95
C SER A 69 -11.18 14.56 -13.29
N LYS A 70 -12.03 15.50 -12.84
CA LYS A 70 -13.48 15.48 -13.07
C LYS A 70 -13.85 16.19 -14.37
#